data_AF-A0A536B9G2-F1
#
_entry.id   AF-A0A536B9G2-F1
#
_cell.length_a   1.000
_cell.length_b   1.000
_cell.length_c   1.000
_cell.angle_alpha   90.00
_cell.angle_beta   90.00
_cell.angle_gamma   90.00
#
_symmetry.space_group_name_H-M   'P 1'
#
loop_
_entity.id
_entity.type
_entity.pdbx_description
1 polymer ?
#
loop_
_entity_poly.entity_id
_entity_poly.type
_entity_poly.pdbx_seq_one_letter_code
_entity_poly.pdbx_strand_id
1 'polypeptide(L)'
;MKTVGLLNSKAFLAVGHDEYWSAQMFNAAEAARDAGVNLAFLGSNEVFWQVRFEPSSSGVPDRVMVCYKDASLDPVQGPLTTVNFRSAPVNRPEQTLVGIQYTSSGNWGQNVGYVVQNSSNWAYAGSGVNDGDSIPGMVGYEMDRLWSNYPGPATSNQTLLSRSPYVSTEGVSDYANSSIYQAPSGAWVFAAGTTVWNLGLDSFNSTLADPRIQQTMANIMNAFTSGAPAAPATVAAAPPDLAPGVGPNPSMAAELTSSQLKLSGD
;
A
#
# COMPACT_ATOMS: atom_id res chain seq x y z
N MET A 1 14.53 18.21 -3.39
CA MET A 1 13.55 18.20 -4.50
C MET A 1 12.77 19.51 -4.47
N LYS A 2 12.67 20.27 -5.57
CA LYS A 2 11.82 21.48 -5.60
C LYS A 2 10.41 21.05 -5.99
N THR A 3 9.40 21.36 -5.17
CA THR A 3 7.98 20.98 -5.40
C THR A 3 7.48 21.35 -6.80
N VAL A 4 7.98 22.45 -7.39
CA VAL A 4 7.67 22.90 -8.77
C VAL A 4 7.97 21.84 -9.83
N GLY A 5 8.98 20.98 -9.64
CA GLY A 5 9.33 19.94 -10.61
C GLY A 5 8.31 18.81 -10.67
N LEU A 6 7.76 18.39 -9.51
CA LEU A 6 6.79 17.30 -9.43
C LEU A 6 5.43 17.70 -10.01
N LEU A 7 5.03 18.96 -9.81
CA LEU A 7 3.73 19.47 -10.27
C LEU A 7 3.60 19.58 -11.80
N ASN A 8 4.71 19.44 -12.54
CA ASN A 8 4.71 19.39 -14.01
C ASN A 8 4.53 17.96 -14.56
N SER A 9 4.37 16.97 -13.68
CA SER A 9 4.25 15.55 -14.04
C SER A 9 2.88 15.00 -13.66
N LYS A 10 2.44 13.94 -14.36
CA LYS A 10 1.22 13.20 -14.00
C LYS A 10 1.45 12.19 -12.88
N ALA A 11 2.69 11.73 -12.73
CA ALA A 11 3.08 10.80 -11.70
C ALA A 11 4.52 11.00 -11.25
N PHE A 12 4.80 10.60 -10.01
CA PHE A 12 6.13 10.37 -9.47
C PHE A 12 6.30 8.86 -9.20
N LEU A 13 7.45 8.30 -9.60
CA LEU A 13 7.77 6.90 -9.41
C LEU A 13 9.02 6.79 -8.52
N ALA A 14 8.87 6.18 -7.34
CA ALA A 14 9.98 5.64 -6.56
C ALA A 14 10.22 4.20 -7.04
N VAL A 15 11.46 3.89 -7.44
CA VAL A 15 11.81 2.62 -8.10
C VAL A 15 12.96 1.94 -7.38
N GLY A 16 12.85 0.62 -7.22
CA GLY A 16 13.89 -0.17 -6.56
C GLY A 16 13.75 -0.14 -5.05
N HIS A 17 14.69 0.51 -4.37
CA HIS A 17 14.80 0.50 -2.90
C HIS A 17 15.11 1.92 -2.39
N ASP A 18 14.09 2.78 -2.37
CA ASP A 18 14.22 4.21 -2.07
C ASP A 18 14.08 4.46 -0.54
N GLU A 19 14.96 3.81 0.24
CA GLU A 19 14.90 3.70 1.70
C GLU A 19 15.20 5.02 2.44
N TYR A 20 16.03 5.90 1.86
CA TYR A 20 16.60 7.07 2.54
C TYR A 20 16.06 8.38 1.97
N TRP A 21 15.17 9.03 2.73
CA TRP A 21 14.51 10.26 2.30
C TRP A 21 14.77 11.41 3.26
N SER A 22 14.98 12.61 2.73
CA SER A 22 14.97 13.80 3.59
C SER A 22 13.53 14.21 3.92
N ALA A 23 13.34 14.93 5.03
CA ALA A 23 12.04 15.51 5.37
C ALA A 23 11.44 16.33 4.21
N GLN A 24 12.30 17.03 3.47
CA GLN A 24 11.91 17.83 2.30
C GLN A 24 11.46 16.96 1.12
N MET A 25 12.04 15.77 0.93
CA MET A 25 11.58 14.82 -0.10
C MET A 25 10.20 14.28 0.25
N PHE A 26 9.99 13.84 1.50
CA PHE A 26 8.68 13.41 1.96
C PHE A 26 7.65 14.52 1.77
N ASN A 27 7.93 15.74 2.26
CA ASN A 27 7.02 16.89 2.13
C ASN A 27 6.71 17.21 0.66
N ALA A 28 7.68 17.08 -0.24
CA ALA A 28 7.46 17.35 -1.65
C ALA A 28 6.56 16.28 -2.31
N ALA A 29 6.74 15.01 -2.00
CA ALA A 29 5.90 13.93 -2.51
C ALA A 29 4.47 14.02 -1.96
N GLU A 30 4.33 14.32 -0.66
CA GLU A 30 3.03 14.56 -0.02
C GLU A 30 2.31 15.75 -0.65
N ALA A 31 3.00 16.89 -0.82
CA ALA A 31 2.44 18.06 -1.48
C ALA A 31 2.08 17.79 -2.94
N ALA A 32 2.85 16.98 -3.66
CA ALA A 32 2.54 16.59 -5.03
C ALA A 32 1.27 15.72 -5.08
N ARG A 33 1.17 14.70 -4.20
CA ARG A 33 -0.05 13.89 -4.05
C ARG A 33 -1.26 14.77 -3.76
N ASP A 34 -1.13 15.68 -2.81
CA ASP A 34 -2.23 16.56 -2.38
C ASP A 34 -2.60 17.59 -3.46
N ALA A 35 -1.73 17.82 -4.45
CA ALA A 35 -2.01 18.59 -5.65
C ALA A 35 -2.49 17.77 -6.86
N GLY A 36 -2.74 16.46 -6.69
CA GLY A 36 -3.28 15.59 -7.74
C GLY A 36 -2.24 14.81 -8.56
N VAL A 37 -0.96 14.85 -8.18
CA VAL A 37 0.09 14.03 -8.82
C VAL A 37 0.00 12.60 -8.28
N ASN A 38 -0.10 11.61 -9.16
CA ASN A 38 -0.14 10.21 -8.74
C ASN A 38 1.23 9.74 -8.25
N LEU A 39 1.28 8.80 -7.31
CA LEU A 39 2.55 8.24 -6.82
C LEU A 39 2.57 6.72 -7.03
N ALA A 40 3.70 6.17 -7.45
CA ALA A 40 3.93 4.74 -7.38
C ALA A 40 5.26 4.43 -6.69
N PHE A 41 5.19 3.55 -5.70
CA PHE A 41 6.30 3.00 -4.96
C PHE A 41 6.49 1.55 -5.44
N LEU A 42 7.47 1.35 -6.32
CA LEU A 42 7.72 0.09 -7.02
C LEU A 42 8.76 -0.78 -6.30
N GLY A 43 8.85 -0.62 -4.99
CA GLY A 43 9.74 -1.31 -4.08
C GLY A 43 9.06 -1.67 -2.76
N SER A 44 9.89 -1.78 -1.72
CA SER A 44 9.48 -1.84 -0.32
C SER A 44 10.52 -1.16 0.54
N ASN A 45 10.26 -1.05 1.85
CA ASN A 45 11.11 -0.31 2.77
C ASN A 45 11.35 1.14 2.32
N GLU A 46 10.33 1.68 1.64
CA GLU A 46 10.37 3.01 1.05
C GLU A 46 10.23 4.05 2.17
N VAL A 47 11.00 5.13 2.07
CA VAL A 47 10.87 6.26 3.02
C VAL A 47 11.10 5.83 4.48
N PHE A 48 11.94 4.83 4.73
CA PHE A 48 12.15 4.27 6.06
C PHE A 48 13.03 5.16 6.93
N TRP A 49 14.20 5.57 6.43
CA TRP A 49 15.14 6.42 7.16
C TRP A 49 14.99 7.89 6.78
N GLN A 50 14.87 8.75 7.78
CA GLN A 50 15.04 10.18 7.58
C GLN A 50 16.53 10.52 7.46
N VAL A 51 16.90 11.21 6.38
CA VAL A 51 18.26 11.73 6.16
C VAL A 51 18.30 13.25 6.14
N ARG A 52 19.49 13.81 6.34
CA ARG A 52 19.79 15.22 6.06
C ARG A 52 20.91 15.32 5.04
N PHE A 53 20.97 16.48 4.39
CA PHE A 53 22.06 16.84 3.48
C PHE A 53 22.87 17.99 4.09
N GLU A 54 24.19 17.85 4.06
CA GLU A 54 25.14 18.80 4.63
C GLU A 54 26.16 19.27 3.57
N PRO A 55 26.82 20.42 3.79
CA PRO A 55 27.87 20.89 2.90
C PRO A 55 29.08 19.94 2.83
N SER A 56 29.81 19.97 1.71
CA SER A 56 31.15 19.37 1.62
C SER A 56 32.14 20.06 2.56
N SER A 57 33.33 19.48 2.74
CA SER A 57 34.44 20.13 3.46
C SER A 57 34.87 21.49 2.86
N SER A 58 34.54 21.74 1.59
CA SER A 58 34.73 23.02 0.90
C SER A 58 33.52 23.97 0.96
N GLY A 59 32.47 23.61 1.73
CA GLY A 59 31.29 24.44 1.94
C GLY A 59 30.22 24.38 0.84
N VAL A 60 30.33 23.47 -0.13
CA VAL A 60 29.31 23.31 -1.19
C VAL A 60 28.09 22.60 -0.59
N PRO A 61 26.89 23.20 -0.58
CA PRO A 61 25.70 22.58 0.01
C PRO A 61 25.33 21.23 -0.60
N ASP A 62 24.63 20.41 0.17
CA ASP A 62 24.03 19.14 -0.23
C ASP A 62 25.00 18.12 -0.87
N ARG A 63 26.20 17.98 -0.29
CA ARG A 63 27.23 17.04 -0.78
C ARG A 63 27.51 15.87 0.15
N VAL A 64 27.02 15.91 1.38
CA VAL A 64 27.14 14.84 2.35
C VAL A 64 25.74 14.44 2.79
N MET A 65 25.40 13.15 2.68
CA MET A 65 24.17 12.61 3.27
C MET A 65 24.49 12.09 4.66
N VAL A 66 23.67 12.47 5.65
CA VAL A 66 23.86 12.10 7.06
C VAL A 66 22.65 11.37 7.59
N CYS A 67 22.89 10.24 8.27
CA CYS A 67 21.90 9.46 8.98
C CYS A 67 22.55 8.83 10.22
N TYR A 68 22.16 9.31 11.41
CA TYR A 68 22.70 8.81 12.68
C TYR A 68 22.07 7.48 13.10
N LYS A 69 20.85 7.18 12.63
CA LYS A 69 20.05 5.99 12.96
C LYS A 69 19.72 5.81 14.46
N ASP A 70 20.24 6.68 15.30
CA ASP A 70 20.02 6.75 16.74
C ASP A 70 19.84 8.22 17.12
N ALA A 71 18.68 8.52 17.73
CA ALA A 71 18.36 9.88 18.14
C ALA A 71 19.33 10.44 19.19
N SER A 72 19.93 9.59 20.03
CA SER A 72 20.86 10.02 21.09
C SER A 72 22.23 10.47 20.55
N LEU A 73 22.59 10.03 19.34
CA LEU A 73 23.85 10.39 18.68
C LEU A 73 23.69 11.60 17.76
N ASP A 74 22.46 11.93 17.36
CA ASP A 74 22.18 13.00 16.42
C ASP A 74 22.30 14.39 17.09
N PRO A 75 23.17 15.30 16.63
CA PRO A 75 23.26 16.64 17.18
C PRO A 75 22.02 17.50 16.87
N VAL A 76 21.18 17.09 15.92
CA VAL A 76 19.94 17.76 15.55
C VAL A 76 18.74 17.00 16.10
N GLN A 77 18.06 17.60 17.07
CA GLN A 77 16.90 17.04 17.75
C GLN A 77 15.58 17.58 17.19
N GLY A 78 14.53 16.75 17.17
CA GLY A 78 13.17 17.12 16.78
C GLY A 78 12.78 16.63 15.38
N PRO A 79 11.97 17.38 14.61
CA PRO A 79 11.41 16.91 13.34
C PRO A 79 12.43 16.53 12.26
N LEU A 80 13.69 16.98 12.40
CA LEU A 80 14.78 16.70 11.45
C LEU A 80 15.79 15.68 11.98
N THR A 81 15.54 15.04 13.13
CA THR A 81 16.39 13.95 13.64
C THR A 81 16.42 12.78 12.66
N THR A 82 17.59 12.20 12.44
CA THR A 82 17.82 11.17 11.43
C THR A 82 17.66 9.77 12.01
N VAL A 83 16.41 9.43 12.28
CA VAL A 83 15.94 8.11 12.69
C VAL A 83 14.92 7.58 11.67
N ASN A 84 14.28 6.45 11.94
CA ASN A 84 13.15 6.02 11.12
C ASN A 84 12.06 7.08 11.14
N PHE A 85 11.44 7.34 9.99
CA PHE A 85 10.36 8.33 9.86
C PHE A 85 9.23 8.07 10.87
N ARG A 86 8.84 6.80 11.06
CA ARG A 86 7.79 6.41 12.03
C ARG A 86 8.15 6.60 13.50
N SER A 87 9.44 6.63 13.84
CA SER A 87 9.92 6.62 15.23
C SER A 87 9.99 8.03 15.82
N ALA A 88 9.86 8.14 17.14
CA ALA A 88 10.14 9.38 17.83
C ALA A 88 11.61 9.80 17.62
N PRO A 89 11.92 11.10 17.47
CA PRO A 89 10.99 12.24 17.60
C PRO A 89 10.22 12.61 16.31
N VAL A 90 10.45 11.93 15.18
CA VAL A 90 9.84 12.27 13.87
C VAL A 90 8.35 11.92 13.83
N ASN A 91 7.97 10.72 14.31
CA ASN A 91 6.58 10.27 14.47
C ASN A 91 5.72 10.38 13.20
N ARG A 92 6.29 10.04 12.04
CA ARG A 92 5.65 10.16 10.73
C ARG A 92 5.72 8.83 9.96
N PRO A 93 4.77 7.90 10.19
CA PRO A 93 4.81 6.59 9.56
C PRO A 93 4.70 6.67 8.04
N GLU A 94 5.47 5.83 7.36
CA GLU A 94 5.61 5.77 5.90
C GLU A 94 4.27 5.47 5.23
N GLN A 95 3.44 4.62 5.86
CA GLN A 95 2.14 4.23 5.33
C GLN A 95 1.14 5.39 5.22
N THR A 96 1.40 6.54 5.88
CA THR A 96 0.58 7.76 5.69
C THR A 96 0.75 8.36 4.28
N LEU A 97 1.89 8.10 3.63
CA LEU A 97 2.18 8.49 2.26
C LEU A 97 2.11 7.29 1.31
N VAL A 98 2.81 6.20 1.63
CA VAL A 98 2.98 5.01 0.78
C VAL A 98 1.73 4.12 0.77
N GLY A 99 0.92 4.16 1.84
CA GLY A 99 -0.25 3.30 2.04
C GLY A 99 0.05 2.01 2.81
N ILE A 100 1.29 1.54 2.75
CA ILE A 100 1.85 0.41 3.51
C ILE A 100 3.25 0.80 3.97
N GLN A 101 3.86 0.03 4.86
CA GLN A 101 5.20 0.35 5.37
C GLN A 101 5.98 -0.90 5.75
N TYR A 102 7.32 -0.74 5.84
CA TYR A 102 8.25 -1.82 6.15
C TYR A 102 7.81 -2.70 7.31
N THR A 103 7.89 -4.01 7.10
CA THR A 103 7.69 -5.02 8.14
C THR A 103 8.98 -5.75 8.48
N SER A 104 9.56 -6.49 7.53
CA SER A 104 10.82 -7.21 7.72
C SER A 104 11.39 -7.64 6.36
N SER A 105 12.51 -8.35 6.42
CA SER A 105 13.19 -8.93 5.26
C SER A 105 13.02 -10.45 5.20
N GLY A 106 13.08 -10.97 3.98
CA GLY A 106 13.11 -12.40 3.69
C GLY A 106 14.54 -12.88 3.45
N ASN A 107 14.76 -14.19 3.52
CA ASN A 107 16.06 -14.76 3.17
C ASN A 107 16.41 -14.45 1.70
N TRP A 108 17.65 -14.03 1.47
CA TRP A 108 18.15 -13.74 0.14
C TRP A 108 17.96 -14.93 -0.81
N GLY A 109 17.41 -14.68 -2.01
CA GLY A 109 17.12 -15.73 -3.00
C GLY A 109 15.89 -16.60 -2.68
N GLN A 110 15.16 -16.33 -1.59
CA GLN A 110 13.96 -17.06 -1.20
C GLN A 110 12.70 -16.20 -1.36
N ASN A 111 12.50 -15.65 -2.56
CA ASN A 111 11.28 -14.91 -2.86
C ASN A 111 10.06 -15.85 -2.82
N VAL A 112 8.99 -15.40 -2.21
CA VAL A 112 7.69 -16.09 -2.16
C VAL A 112 6.77 -15.60 -3.28
N GLY A 113 5.62 -16.26 -3.42
CA GLY A 113 4.62 -15.86 -4.40
C GLY A 113 3.86 -14.60 -3.98
N TYR A 114 3.55 -13.75 -4.95
CA TYR A 114 2.59 -12.67 -4.78
C TYR A 114 1.18 -13.26 -4.80
N VAL A 115 0.52 -13.29 -3.64
CA VAL A 115 -0.81 -13.88 -3.47
C VAL A 115 -1.88 -12.80 -3.61
N VAL A 116 -2.64 -12.88 -4.69
CA VAL A 116 -3.63 -11.88 -5.10
C VAL A 116 -4.79 -11.81 -4.10
N GLN A 117 -5.21 -10.57 -3.80
CA GLN A 117 -6.44 -10.24 -3.08
C GLN A 117 -7.19 -9.12 -3.80
N ASN A 118 -8.51 -9.07 -3.64
CA ASN A 118 -9.36 -8.05 -4.24
C ASN A 118 -9.15 -7.95 -5.76
N SER A 119 -9.09 -9.10 -6.44
CA SER A 119 -8.90 -9.27 -7.88
C SER A 119 -9.95 -8.56 -8.75
N SER A 120 -11.09 -8.18 -8.16
CA SER A 120 -12.11 -7.33 -8.79
C SER A 120 -11.69 -5.85 -8.93
N ASN A 121 -10.60 -5.43 -8.28
CA ASN A 121 -10.05 -4.08 -8.42
C ASN A 121 -9.60 -3.82 -9.87
N TRP A 122 -9.82 -2.60 -10.36
CA TRP A 122 -9.47 -2.19 -11.72
C TRP A 122 -7.99 -2.37 -12.06
N ALA A 123 -7.10 -2.36 -11.05
CA ALA A 123 -5.67 -2.60 -11.24
C ALA A 123 -5.42 -3.97 -11.90
N TYR A 124 -6.29 -4.96 -11.66
CA TYR A 124 -6.18 -6.30 -12.23
C TYR A 124 -7.00 -6.53 -13.50
N ALA A 125 -7.67 -5.51 -14.04
CA ALA A 125 -8.51 -5.67 -15.23
C ALA A 125 -7.71 -6.29 -16.39
N GLY A 126 -8.19 -7.42 -16.92
CA GLY A 126 -7.55 -8.12 -18.05
C GLY A 126 -6.24 -8.86 -17.71
N SER A 127 -5.79 -8.89 -16.46
CA SER A 127 -4.60 -9.66 -16.07
C SER A 127 -4.91 -11.17 -15.98
N GLY A 128 -6.18 -11.55 -15.79
CA GLY A 128 -6.62 -12.94 -15.67
C GLY A 128 -6.38 -13.55 -14.28
N VAL A 129 -5.97 -12.76 -13.30
CA VAL A 129 -5.82 -13.22 -11.91
C VAL A 129 -7.15 -13.30 -11.17
N ASN A 130 -7.22 -14.21 -10.20
CA ASN A 130 -8.31 -14.36 -9.25
C ASN A 130 -7.76 -14.29 -7.82
N ASP A 131 -8.63 -14.06 -6.83
CA ASP A 131 -8.25 -14.09 -5.42
C ASP A 131 -7.63 -15.45 -5.06
N GLY A 132 -6.47 -15.40 -4.41
CA GLY A 132 -5.70 -16.58 -4.04
C GLY A 132 -4.72 -17.07 -5.11
N ASP A 133 -4.77 -16.55 -6.34
CA ASP A 133 -3.72 -16.83 -7.32
C ASP A 133 -2.36 -16.39 -6.78
N SER A 134 -1.34 -17.22 -7.01
CA SER A 134 0.02 -16.96 -6.58
C SER A 134 0.94 -16.78 -7.79
N ILE A 135 1.61 -15.64 -7.86
CA ILE A 135 2.61 -15.34 -8.89
C ILE A 135 4.01 -15.60 -8.29
N PRO A 136 4.69 -16.70 -8.64
CA PRO A 136 5.91 -17.12 -7.96
C PRO A 136 7.06 -16.11 -8.05
N GLY A 137 7.83 -15.97 -6.96
CA GLY A 137 9.06 -15.17 -6.93
C GLY A 137 8.87 -13.65 -6.90
N MET A 138 7.63 -13.18 -6.81
CA MET A 138 7.27 -11.76 -6.92
C MET A 138 7.20 -11.01 -5.58
N VAL A 139 7.52 -11.66 -4.46
CA VAL A 139 7.63 -11.00 -3.15
C VAL A 139 8.90 -11.46 -2.45
N GLY A 140 9.82 -10.55 -2.17
CA GLY A 140 11.04 -10.89 -1.45
C GLY A 140 12.07 -9.77 -1.31
N TYR A 141 13.21 -10.17 -0.75
CA TYR A 141 14.26 -9.34 -0.16
C TYR A 141 13.75 -8.50 1.02
N GLU A 142 12.95 -7.48 0.77
CA GLU A 142 12.26 -6.70 1.80
C GLU A 142 10.78 -6.55 1.44
N MET A 143 9.96 -6.35 2.47
CA MET A 143 8.51 -6.35 2.34
C MET A 143 7.85 -5.30 3.22
N ASP A 144 6.76 -4.75 2.68
CA ASP A 144 5.88 -3.84 3.41
C ASP A 144 4.54 -4.52 3.72
N ARG A 145 3.86 -4.04 4.75
CA ARG A 145 2.46 -4.38 5.01
C ARG A 145 1.72 -3.21 5.63
N LEU A 146 0.39 -3.30 5.68
CA LEU A 146 -0.39 -2.35 6.45
C LEU A 146 -0.28 -2.70 7.95
N TRP A 147 0.05 -1.71 8.77
CA TRP A 147 0.09 -1.86 10.23
C TRP A 147 -1.10 -1.16 10.87
N SER A 148 -1.92 -1.92 11.62
CA SER A 148 -3.12 -1.41 12.27
C SER A 148 -2.84 -0.48 13.45
N ASN A 149 -1.65 -0.56 14.04
CA ASN A 149 -1.22 0.28 15.17
C ASN A 149 -0.56 1.61 14.74
N TYR A 150 -0.46 1.88 13.43
CA TYR A 150 -0.03 3.15 12.89
C TYR A 150 -1.19 3.81 12.12
N PRO A 151 -1.26 5.15 12.04
CA PRO A 151 -2.20 5.82 11.16
C PRO A 151 -1.98 5.39 9.70
N GLY A 152 -3.06 5.05 9.01
CA GLY A 152 -3.04 4.80 7.56
C GLY A 152 -3.04 6.10 6.74
N PRO A 153 -3.08 6.02 5.41
CA PRO A 153 -3.28 7.19 4.55
C PRO A 153 -4.65 7.82 4.81
N ALA A 154 -4.77 9.14 4.63
CA ALA A 154 -6.02 9.87 4.77
C ALA A 154 -6.99 9.57 3.61
N THR A 155 -7.65 8.41 3.65
CA THR A 155 -8.56 7.93 2.61
C THR A 155 -9.58 6.94 3.18
N SER A 156 -10.74 6.82 2.53
CA SER A 156 -11.72 5.74 2.76
C SER A 156 -11.63 4.62 1.72
N ASN A 157 -10.77 4.77 0.70
CA ASN A 157 -10.78 3.95 -0.52
C ASN A 157 -9.46 3.19 -0.72
N GLN A 158 -8.80 2.81 0.38
CA GLN A 158 -7.62 1.95 0.30
C GLN A 158 -8.03 0.50 0.03
N THR A 159 -7.38 -0.12 -0.95
CA THR A 159 -7.48 -1.56 -1.22
C THR A 159 -6.11 -2.20 -1.03
N LEU A 160 -6.06 -3.35 -0.34
CA LEU A 160 -4.88 -4.21 -0.34
C LEU A 160 -5.01 -5.17 -1.54
N LEU A 161 -4.04 -5.13 -2.44
CA LEU A 161 -4.07 -5.91 -3.68
C LEU A 161 -3.45 -7.30 -3.50
N SER A 162 -2.69 -7.52 -2.43
CA SER A 162 -2.13 -8.83 -2.12
C SER A 162 -1.98 -9.06 -0.63
N ARG A 163 -1.85 -10.35 -0.26
CA ARG A 163 -1.47 -10.79 1.08
C ARG A 163 -0.59 -12.04 0.96
N SER A 164 0.71 -11.81 0.85
CA SER A 164 1.69 -12.83 0.52
C SER A 164 2.37 -13.33 1.80
N PRO A 165 2.11 -14.57 2.25
CA PRO A 165 2.74 -15.11 3.46
C PRO A 165 4.22 -15.40 3.24
N TYR A 166 5.04 -15.13 4.24
CA TYR A 166 6.47 -15.43 4.23
C TYR A 166 6.98 -15.73 5.64
N VAL A 167 8.23 -16.19 5.72
CA VAL A 167 8.97 -16.32 6.99
C VAL A 167 10.16 -15.37 6.92
N SER A 168 10.30 -14.49 7.92
CA SER A 168 11.38 -13.50 7.97
C SER A 168 12.75 -14.14 8.17
N THR A 169 13.81 -13.36 8.02
CA THR A 169 15.19 -13.78 8.36
C THR A 169 15.36 -14.24 9.80
N GLU A 170 14.49 -13.78 10.71
CA GLU A 170 14.45 -14.18 12.12
C GLU A 170 13.62 -15.46 12.37
N GLY A 171 13.07 -16.08 11.32
CA GLY A 171 12.23 -17.26 11.44
C GLY A 171 10.80 -16.98 11.89
N VAL A 172 10.34 -15.72 11.80
CA VAL A 172 9.01 -15.30 12.22
C VAL A 172 8.05 -15.33 11.03
N SER A 173 6.91 -16.01 11.17
CA SER A 173 5.84 -15.97 10.17
C SER A 173 5.21 -14.58 10.10
N ASP A 174 5.11 -14.02 8.90
CA ASP A 174 4.48 -12.73 8.64
C ASP A 174 3.89 -12.71 7.21
N TYR A 175 3.40 -11.56 6.75
CA TYR A 175 2.86 -11.38 5.40
C TYR A 175 3.18 -10.00 4.82
N ALA A 176 3.33 -9.94 3.50
CA ALA A 176 3.50 -8.71 2.75
C ALA A 176 2.18 -8.29 2.09
N ASN A 177 1.95 -6.99 1.95
CA ASN A 177 0.85 -6.45 1.15
C ASN A 177 1.40 -5.60 0.01
N SER A 178 0.67 -5.57 -1.10
CA SER A 178 0.64 -4.42 -2.00
C SER A 178 -0.64 -3.64 -1.75
N SER A 179 -0.65 -2.36 -2.09
CA SER A 179 -1.79 -1.50 -1.83
C SER A 179 -2.00 -0.46 -2.92
N ILE A 180 -3.25 -0.06 -3.09
CA ILE A 180 -3.63 1.11 -3.87
C ILE A 180 -4.66 1.93 -3.09
N TYR A 181 -4.50 3.25 -3.06
CA TYR A 181 -5.48 4.16 -2.46
C TYR A 181 -5.63 5.44 -3.29
N GLN A 182 -6.77 6.11 -3.12
CA GLN A 182 -7.00 7.43 -3.70
C GLN A 182 -6.95 8.50 -2.61
N ALA A 183 -6.09 9.50 -2.78
CA ALA A 183 -5.99 10.66 -1.90
C ALA A 183 -7.20 11.60 -2.08
N PRO A 184 -7.50 12.50 -1.13
CA PRO A 184 -8.59 13.47 -1.26
C PRO A 184 -8.48 14.39 -2.49
N SER A 185 -7.27 14.60 -2.98
CA SER A 185 -6.98 15.32 -4.22
C SER A 185 -7.41 14.59 -5.50
N GLY A 186 -7.80 13.32 -5.40
CA GLY A 186 -8.07 12.43 -6.51
C GLY A 186 -6.83 11.67 -7.03
N ALA A 187 -5.62 11.99 -6.55
CA ALA A 187 -4.40 11.28 -6.89
C ALA A 187 -4.46 9.82 -6.42
N TRP A 188 -4.07 8.90 -7.29
CA TRP A 188 -3.84 7.51 -6.93
C TRP A 188 -2.42 7.30 -6.41
N VAL A 189 -2.30 6.48 -5.38
CA VAL A 189 -1.03 6.02 -4.84
C VAL A 189 -1.01 4.51 -4.84
N PHE A 190 -0.05 3.93 -5.56
CA PHE A 190 0.21 2.50 -5.61
C PHE A 190 1.51 2.16 -4.86
N ALA A 191 1.51 1.07 -4.12
CA ALA A 191 2.71 0.51 -3.49
C ALA A 191 2.76 -0.99 -3.76
N ALA A 192 3.87 -1.44 -4.35
CA ALA A 192 4.11 -2.86 -4.65
C ALA A 192 4.37 -3.67 -3.38
N GLY A 193 5.02 -3.05 -2.37
CA GLY A 193 5.32 -3.67 -1.08
C GLY A 193 6.32 -4.81 -1.15
N THR A 194 7.16 -4.79 -2.19
CA THR A 194 8.27 -5.72 -2.36
C THR A 194 9.38 -5.10 -3.21
N THR A 195 10.64 -5.33 -2.82
CA THR A 195 11.80 -4.81 -3.56
C THR A 195 12.01 -5.45 -4.93
N VAL A 196 11.33 -6.56 -5.22
CA VAL A 196 11.52 -7.33 -6.47
C VAL A 196 10.42 -7.11 -7.51
N TRP A 197 9.56 -6.10 -7.33
CA TRP A 197 8.45 -5.83 -8.26
C TRP A 197 8.90 -5.64 -9.71
N ASN A 198 10.02 -4.94 -9.91
CA ASN A 198 10.57 -4.68 -11.23
C ASN A 198 10.98 -5.95 -11.98
N LEU A 199 11.32 -7.05 -11.29
CA LEU A 199 11.70 -8.32 -11.91
C LEU A 199 10.55 -8.97 -12.67
N GLY A 200 9.30 -8.59 -12.38
CA GLY A 200 8.11 -9.03 -13.08
C GLY A 200 7.75 -8.20 -14.31
N LEU A 201 8.44 -7.07 -14.54
CA LEU A 201 8.11 -6.13 -15.62
C LEU A 201 8.88 -6.41 -16.92
N ASP A 202 10.11 -6.92 -16.84
CA ASP A 202 10.90 -7.31 -18.01
C ASP A 202 11.79 -8.53 -17.73
N SER A 203 12.42 -9.04 -18.80
CA SER A 203 13.33 -10.18 -18.73
C SER A 203 14.81 -9.77 -18.75
N PHE A 204 15.13 -8.51 -18.42
CA PHE A 204 16.52 -8.06 -18.36
C PHE A 204 17.18 -8.62 -17.10
N ASN A 205 18.06 -9.62 -17.27
CA ASN A 205 18.73 -10.35 -16.19
C ASN A 205 17.76 -11.05 -15.20
N SER A 206 16.54 -11.37 -15.64
CA SER A 206 15.51 -12.03 -14.83
C SER A 206 14.68 -12.96 -15.70
N THR A 207 14.19 -14.06 -15.11
CA THR A 207 13.18 -14.95 -15.72
C THR A 207 11.80 -14.77 -15.10
N LEU A 208 11.63 -13.76 -14.23
CA LEU A 208 10.40 -13.53 -13.47
C LEU A 208 9.39 -12.64 -14.18
N ALA A 209 9.70 -12.16 -15.39
CA ALA A 209 8.75 -11.40 -16.21
C ALA A 209 7.41 -12.14 -16.31
N ASP A 210 6.33 -11.50 -15.86
CA ASP A 210 5.02 -12.14 -15.79
C ASP A 210 3.96 -11.23 -16.43
N PRO A 211 3.22 -11.70 -17.45
CA PRO A 211 2.20 -10.92 -18.13
C PRO A 211 1.12 -10.35 -17.19
N ARG A 212 0.85 -11.02 -16.06
CA ARG A 212 -0.15 -10.58 -15.07
C ARG A 212 0.35 -9.34 -14.32
N ILE A 213 1.63 -9.32 -13.94
CA ILE A 213 2.30 -8.17 -13.31
C ILE A 213 2.44 -7.02 -14.31
N GLN A 214 2.85 -7.31 -15.54
CA GLN A 214 2.93 -6.33 -16.62
C GLN A 214 1.58 -5.67 -16.90
N GLN A 215 0.50 -6.46 -17.01
CA GLN A 215 -0.84 -5.95 -17.23
C GLN A 215 -1.32 -5.10 -16.04
N THR A 216 -1.04 -5.54 -14.81
CA THR A 216 -1.37 -4.78 -13.60
C THR A 216 -0.68 -3.42 -13.60
N MET A 217 0.62 -3.38 -13.92
CA MET A 217 1.38 -2.15 -14.02
C MET A 217 0.89 -1.25 -15.17
N ALA A 218 0.54 -1.83 -16.32
CA ALA A 218 -0.02 -1.09 -17.45
C ALA A 218 -1.35 -0.40 -17.06
N ASN A 219 -2.22 -1.10 -16.33
CA ASN A 219 -3.47 -0.54 -15.83
C ASN A 219 -3.22 0.65 -14.89
N ILE A 220 -2.27 0.53 -13.97
CA ILE A 220 -1.89 1.61 -13.03
C ILE A 220 -1.34 2.82 -13.79
N MET A 221 -0.43 2.63 -14.74
CA MET A 221 0.12 3.73 -15.54
C MET A 221 -0.94 4.41 -16.43
N ASN A 222 -1.86 3.62 -16.99
CA ASN A 222 -3.01 4.16 -17.72
C ASN A 222 -3.92 5.00 -16.82
N ALA A 223 -4.18 4.53 -15.59
CA ALA A 223 -4.95 5.29 -14.60
C ALA A 223 -4.26 6.60 -14.20
N PHE A 224 -2.93 6.62 -14.11
CA PHE A 224 -2.17 7.83 -13.76
C PHE A 224 -2.20 8.90 -14.86
N THR A 225 -2.38 8.49 -16.12
CA THR A 225 -2.40 9.40 -17.28
C THR A 225 -3.81 9.81 -17.70
N SER A 226 -4.77 8.89 -17.56
CA SER A 226 -6.12 9.02 -18.13
C SER A 226 -7.23 8.96 -17.07
N GLY A 227 -6.88 8.74 -15.81
CA GLY A 227 -7.82 8.48 -14.72
C GLY A 227 -8.15 7.00 -14.58
N ALA A 228 -8.36 6.53 -13.36
CA ALA A 228 -8.82 5.16 -13.12
C ALA A 228 -10.23 4.96 -13.71
N PRO A 229 -10.55 3.76 -14.22
CA PRO A 229 -11.90 3.44 -14.64
C PRO A 229 -12.88 3.71 -13.50
N ALA A 230 -14.05 4.28 -13.81
CA ALA A 230 -15.13 4.34 -12.83
C ALA A 230 -15.41 2.91 -12.34
N ALA A 231 -15.56 2.75 -11.01
CA ALA A 231 -16.00 1.47 -10.47
C ALA A 231 -17.28 1.07 -11.23
N PRO A 232 -17.43 -0.20 -11.65
CA PRO A 232 -18.69 -0.66 -12.20
C PRO A 232 -19.78 -0.25 -11.23
N ALA A 233 -20.81 0.46 -11.72
CA ALA A 233 -21.95 0.76 -10.88
C ALA A 233 -22.39 -0.55 -10.25
N THR A 234 -22.49 -0.58 -8.92
CA THR A 234 -23.09 -1.71 -8.22
C THR A 234 -24.50 -1.83 -8.79
N VAL A 235 -24.70 -2.78 -9.69
CA VAL A 235 -26.05 -3.19 -10.04
C VAL A 235 -26.56 -3.79 -8.75
N ALA A 236 -27.41 -3.05 -8.03
CA ALA A 236 -28.11 -3.57 -6.89
C ALA A 236 -28.67 -4.92 -7.31
N ALA A 237 -28.28 -5.98 -6.60
CA ALA A 237 -28.85 -7.30 -6.83
C ALA A 237 -30.36 -7.12 -6.85
N ALA A 238 -31.01 -7.52 -7.95
CA ALA A 238 -32.45 -7.52 -8.02
C ALA A 238 -32.95 -8.26 -6.77
N PRO A 239 -33.95 -7.73 -6.05
CA PRO A 239 -34.53 -8.46 -4.93
C PRO A 239 -34.91 -9.85 -5.43
N PRO A 240 -34.68 -10.91 -4.63
CA PRO A 240 -35.05 -12.25 -5.06
C PRO A 240 -36.51 -12.23 -5.48
N ASP A 241 -36.79 -12.74 -6.68
CA ASP A 241 -38.16 -12.93 -7.16
C ASP A 241 -38.94 -13.64 -6.05
N LEU A 242 -39.95 -12.96 -5.52
CA LEU A 242 -40.92 -13.61 -4.66
C LEU A 242 -41.61 -14.67 -5.52
N ALA A 243 -41.27 -15.93 -5.26
CA ALA A 243 -41.96 -17.06 -5.85
C ALA A 243 -43.47 -16.87 -5.68
N PRO A 244 -44.29 -17.23 -6.69
CA PRO A 244 -45.74 -17.03 -6.63
C PRO A 244 -46.32 -17.68 -5.37
N GLY A 245 -47.05 -16.88 -4.59
CA GLY A 245 -47.58 -17.24 -3.29
C GLY A 245 -48.29 -18.58 -3.26
N VAL A 246 -47.88 -19.43 -2.32
CA VAL A 246 -48.75 -20.46 -1.75
C VAL A 246 -49.76 -19.74 -0.88
N GLY A 247 -51.04 -19.81 -1.25
CA GLY A 247 -52.14 -19.19 -0.52
C GLY A 247 -52.24 -19.66 0.94
N PRO A 248 -52.90 -18.86 1.80
CA PRO A 248 -52.97 -19.16 3.22
C PRO A 248 -53.82 -20.41 3.47
N ASN A 249 -53.24 -21.38 4.18
CA ASN A 249 -53.94 -22.56 4.69
C ASN A 249 -54.62 -22.20 6.04
N PRO A 250 -55.96 -22.26 6.16
CA PRO A 250 -56.64 -21.89 7.38
C PRO A 250 -56.93 -23.14 8.22
N SER A 251 -56.01 -23.53 9.11
CA SER A 251 -56.37 -24.36 10.28
C SER A 251 -55.20 -24.48 11.25
N MET A 252 -55.31 -23.79 12.39
CA MET A 252 -55.21 -24.34 13.74
C MET A 252 -55.13 -23.17 14.72
N ALA A 253 -56.31 -22.78 15.21
CA ALA A 253 -56.43 -22.08 16.47
C ALA A 253 -56.29 -23.09 17.60
N ALA A 254 -55.30 -22.90 18.48
CA ALA A 254 -55.35 -23.36 19.86
C ALA A 254 -54.45 -22.45 20.70
N GLU A 255 -55.02 -21.99 21.81
CA GLU A 255 -54.55 -20.99 22.76
C GLU A 255 -53.27 -21.40 23.51
N LEU A 256 -52.52 -20.41 24.03
CA LEU A 256 -52.40 -20.14 25.48
C LEU A 256 -51.35 -19.04 25.80
N THR A 257 -51.90 -17.93 26.33
CA THR A 257 -51.46 -17.10 27.47
C THR A 257 -50.01 -16.61 27.66
N SER A 258 -49.92 -15.28 27.72
CA SER A 258 -48.98 -14.45 28.50
C SER A 258 -48.37 -15.10 29.76
N SER A 259 -47.03 -15.10 29.86
CA SER A 259 -46.30 -14.50 30.99
C SER A 259 -44.77 -14.44 30.74
N GLN A 260 -44.18 -13.28 31.08
CA GLN A 260 -42.84 -13.02 31.68
C GLN A 260 -41.59 -13.64 31.00
N LEU A 261 -40.50 -12.92 30.70
CA LEU A 261 -39.61 -12.24 31.65
C LEU A 261 -38.71 -11.20 30.97
N LYS A 262 -38.39 -10.15 31.73
CA LYS A 262 -37.33 -9.15 31.55
C LYS A 262 -36.06 -9.59 32.30
N LEU A 263 -34.91 -9.01 31.91
CA LEU A 263 -33.60 -8.86 32.62
C LEU A 263 -32.73 -10.13 32.64
N SER A 264 -31.39 -10.09 32.54
CA SER A 264 -30.32 -9.09 32.80
C SER A 264 -29.16 -9.30 31.78
N GLY A 265 -28.17 -8.43 31.56
CA GLY A 265 -27.52 -7.46 32.43
C GLY A 265 -26.38 -8.13 33.21
N ASP A 266 -25.20 -8.19 32.60
CA ASP A 266 -23.86 -7.93 33.17
C ASP A 266 -22.80 -8.00 32.05
#